data_AF-A0A0B2QND0-F1
#
_entry.id   AF-A0A0B2QND0-F1
#
_cell.length_a   1.000
_cell.length_b   1.000
_cell.length_c   1.000
_cell.angle_alpha   90.00
_cell.angle_beta   90.00
_cell.angle_gamma   90.00
#
_symmetry.space_group_name_H-M   'P 1'
#
loop_
_entity.id
_entity.type
_entity.pdbx_description
1 polymer ?
#
loop_
_entity_poly.entity_id
_entity_poly.type
_entity_poly.pdbx_seq_one_letter_code
_entity_poly.pdbx_strand_id
1 'polypeptide(L)'
;MEFVDDVHSKLFGRQEANYSSFTCYRGLTRYVPPYIDTVGYRVFLGLNQYFVASDVGHGKMQWYAFHGEPPSSDPFPEVGKKKRLLDLFGNWCDEVIALISETTKHMNTEYLRKP
;
A
#
# COMPACT_ATOMS: atom_id res chain seq x y z
N MET A 1 -17.78 -11.93 -1.28
CA MET A 1 -17.61 -13.35 -1.65
C MET A 1 -16.11 -13.58 -1.68
N GLU A 2 -15.57 -14.17 -0.62
CA GLU A 2 -14.12 -14.28 -0.41
C GLU A 2 -13.61 -15.54 -1.10
N PHE A 3 -12.61 -15.39 -1.95
CA PHE A 3 -11.93 -16.48 -2.64
C PHE A 3 -11.08 -17.25 -1.63
N VAL A 4 -11.67 -18.28 -1.00
CA VAL A 4 -10.88 -19.35 -0.40
C VAL A 4 -10.36 -20.17 -1.57
N ASP A 5 -9.04 -20.32 -1.68
CA ASP A 5 -8.40 -21.09 -2.74
C ASP A 5 -8.96 -22.53 -2.74
N ASP A 6 -9.63 -22.90 -3.83
CA ASP A 6 -10.32 -24.18 -4.00
C ASP A 6 -9.36 -25.37 -3.78
N VAL A 7 -8.07 -25.20 -4.13
CA VAL A 7 -7.05 -26.21 -3.91
C VAL A 7 -6.72 -26.36 -2.42
N HIS A 8 -6.52 -25.24 -1.71
CA HIS A 8 -6.23 -25.28 -0.27
C HIS A 8 -7.38 -25.90 0.52
N SER A 9 -8.61 -25.53 0.20
CA SER A 9 -9.80 -26.05 0.88
C SER A 9 -10.00 -27.56 0.68
N LYS A 10 -9.65 -28.09 -0.49
CA LYS A 10 -9.70 -29.53 -0.79
C LYS A 10 -8.64 -30.33 -0.04
N LEU A 11 -7.48 -29.74 0.22
CA LEU A 11 -6.35 -30.40 0.88
C LEU A 11 -6.42 -30.31 2.42
N PHE A 12 -6.88 -29.18 2.96
CA PHE A 12 -6.77 -28.87 4.39
C PHE A 12 -8.11 -28.50 5.07
N GLY A 13 -9.22 -28.52 4.32
CA GLY A 13 -10.51 -28.04 4.78
C GLY A 13 -10.65 -26.51 4.65
N ARG A 14 -11.88 -26.01 4.84
CA ARG A 14 -12.16 -24.58 4.72
C ARG A 14 -11.58 -23.85 5.95
N GLN A 15 -10.62 -22.96 5.70
CA GLN A 15 -10.05 -22.06 6.69
C GLN A 15 -10.23 -20.63 6.20
N GLU A 16 -10.56 -19.72 7.12
CA GLU A 16 -10.64 -18.29 6.81
C GLU A 16 -9.24 -17.66 6.92
N ALA A 17 -8.94 -16.77 5.97
CA ALA A 17 -7.66 -16.06 5.95
C ALA A 17 -7.57 -15.10 7.15
N ASN A 18 -6.43 -15.12 7.85
CA ASN A 18 -6.22 -14.32 9.05
C ASN A 18 -5.67 -12.94 8.70
N TYR A 19 -6.16 -11.89 9.34
CA TYR A 19 -5.59 -10.55 9.14
C TYR A 19 -4.13 -10.47 9.62
N SER A 20 -3.27 -9.85 8.82
CA SER A 20 -1.83 -9.82 9.04
C SER A 20 -1.34 -8.79 10.07
N SER A 21 -2.25 -8.00 10.65
CA SER A 21 -1.97 -6.78 11.43
C SER A 21 -1.46 -5.59 10.62
N PHE A 22 -1.51 -5.65 9.28
CA PHE A 22 -1.12 -4.56 8.39
C PHE A 22 -2.21 -4.20 7.39
N THR A 23 -2.42 -2.89 7.24
CA THR A 23 -3.18 -2.30 6.13
C THR A 23 -2.19 -1.87 5.05
N CYS A 24 -2.46 -2.27 3.81
CA CYS A 24 -1.72 -1.82 2.63
C CYS A 24 -2.52 -0.75 1.90
N TYR A 25 -1.95 0.43 1.78
CA TYR A 25 -2.40 1.45 0.84
C TYR A 25 -1.53 1.39 -0.41
N ARG A 26 -2.11 1.62 -1.58
CA ARG A 26 -1.34 1.67 -2.82
C ARG A 26 -1.80 2.81 -3.69
N GLY A 27 -0.89 3.32 -4.50
CA GLY A 27 -1.28 4.26 -5.53
C GLY A 27 -0.35 4.33 -6.73
N LEU A 28 -0.83 5.05 -7.73
CA LEU A 28 -0.13 5.30 -8.98
C LEU A 28 -0.09 6.80 -9.24
N THR A 29 1.12 7.32 -9.46
CA THR A 29 1.35 8.75 -9.68
C THR A 29 2.20 9.00 -10.92
N ARG A 30 2.07 10.20 -11.50
CA ARG A 30 2.91 10.70 -12.61
C ARG A 30 4.05 11.57 -12.07
N TYR A 31 4.65 11.13 -10.97
CA TYR A 31 5.83 11.74 -10.39
C TYR A 31 7.04 10.90 -10.78
N VAL A 32 8.09 11.52 -11.31
CA VAL A 32 9.34 10.84 -11.68
C VAL A 32 10.45 11.36 -10.77
N PRO A 33 10.96 10.53 -9.85
CA PRO A 33 12.06 10.94 -8.98
C PRO A 33 13.35 11.20 -9.79
N PRO A 34 14.23 12.10 -9.34
CA PRO A 34 15.44 12.48 -10.09
C PRO A 34 16.47 11.35 -10.25
N TYR A 35 16.34 10.27 -9.48
CA TYR A 35 17.26 9.14 -9.48
C TYR A 35 16.80 7.97 -10.38
N ILE A 36 15.68 8.13 -11.10
CA ILE A 36 14.97 7.02 -11.77
C ILE A 36 15.85 6.17 -12.68
N ASP A 37 16.84 6.81 -13.33
CA ASP A 37 17.76 6.14 -14.27
C ASP A 37 18.72 5.15 -13.58
N THR A 38 18.82 5.21 -12.25
CA THR A 38 19.75 4.37 -11.46
C THR A 38 19.05 3.47 -10.45
N VAL A 39 17.82 3.81 -10.04
CA VAL A 39 17.08 3.06 -9.03
C VAL A 39 15.61 2.94 -9.43
N GLY A 40 15.21 1.74 -9.85
CA GLY A 40 13.82 1.43 -10.23
C GLY A 40 12.94 0.97 -9.06
N TYR A 41 13.51 0.65 -7.90
CA TYR A 41 12.77 0.15 -6.73
C TYR A 41 13.41 0.63 -5.43
N ARG A 42 12.61 1.20 -4.53
CA ARG A 42 13.05 1.68 -3.21
C ARG A 42 12.12 1.22 -2.11
N VAL A 43 12.72 0.94 -0.96
CA VAL A 43 12.01 0.63 0.28
C VAL A 43 12.45 1.61 1.35
N PHE A 44 11.49 2.23 2.00
CA PHE A 44 11.65 3.11 3.14
C PHE A 44 11.11 2.37 4.37
N LEU A 45 11.91 2.28 5.42
CA LEU A 45 11.56 1.52 6.63
C LEU A 45 11.31 2.48 7.79
N GLY A 46 10.23 2.22 8.54
CA GLY A 46 9.89 2.89 9.78
C GLY A 46 9.45 1.88 10.85
N LEU A 47 9.18 2.37 12.05
CA LEU A 47 8.73 1.50 13.15
C LEU A 47 7.30 1.01 12.89
N ASN A 48 7.13 -0.29 12.63
CA ASN A 48 5.84 -0.94 12.33
C ASN A 48 5.13 -0.42 11.08
N GLN A 49 5.90 0.14 10.14
CA GLN A 49 5.41 0.66 8.87
C GLN A 49 6.53 0.71 7.85
N TYR A 50 6.20 0.53 6.58
CA TYR A 50 7.18 0.65 5.50
C TYR A 50 6.50 1.16 4.23
N PHE A 51 7.28 1.78 3.37
CA PHE A 51 6.81 2.36 2.12
C PHE A 51 7.69 1.84 0.98
N VAL A 52 7.06 1.48 -0.13
CA VAL A 52 7.73 0.97 -1.32
C VAL A 52 7.38 1.87 -2.49
N ALA A 53 8.37 2.26 -3.28
CA ALA A 53 8.20 2.97 -4.53
C ALA A 53 8.88 2.20 -5.65
N SER A 54 8.16 1.98 -6.75
CA SER A 54 8.65 1.27 -7.93
C SER A 54 8.35 2.07 -9.18
N ASP A 55 9.33 2.17 -10.06
CA ASP A 55 9.09 2.58 -11.44
C ASP A 55 8.23 1.53 -12.14
N VAL A 56 7.20 1.99 -12.85
CA VAL A 56 6.39 1.14 -13.73
C VAL A 56 6.48 1.60 -15.18
N GLY A 57 7.43 2.49 -15.49
CA GLY A 57 7.69 3.03 -16.81
C GLY A 57 6.71 4.13 -17.22
N HIS A 58 6.97 4.71 -18.39
CA HIS A 58 6.15 5.79 -18.96
C HIS A 58 5.97 7.01 -18.05
N GLY A 59 6.98 7.31 -17.22
CA GLY A 59 6.95 8.40 -16.26
C GLY A 59 5.93 8.22 -15.15
N LYS A 60 5.66 6.98 -14.75
CA LYS A 60 4.73 6.65 -13.67
C LYS A 60 5.45 5.87 -12.58
N MET A 61 5.13 6.21 -11.33
CA MET A 61 5.58 5.49 -10.16
C MET A 61 4.39 4.82 -9.49
N GLN A 62 4.54 3.53 -9.18
CA GLN A 62 3.64 2.82 -8.29
C GLN A 62 4.24 2.80 -6.89
N TRP A 63 3.40 2.98 -5.89
CA TRP A 63 3.83 2.91 -4.51
C TRP A 63 2.86 2.11 -3.64
N TYR A 64 3.41 1.58 -2.55
CA TYR A 64 2.69 0.83 -1.53
C TYR A 64 3.13 1.31 -0.15
N ALA A 65 2.17 1.68 0.69
CA ALA A 65 2.38 2.12 2.05
C ALA A 65 1.75 1.11 3.00
N PHE A 66 2.56 0.50 3.85
CA PHE A 66 2.13 -0.51 4.79
C PHE A 66 2.16 0.09 6.19
N HIS A 67 1.02 0.04 6.88
CA HIS A 67 0.90 0.56 8.23
C HIS A 67 0.34 -0.54 9.14
N GLY A 68 1.06 -0.83 10.22
CA GLY A 68 0.61 -1.80 11.21
C GLY A 68 -0.48 -1.20 12.10
N GLU A 69 -1.72 -1.61 11.89
CA GLU A 69 -2.89 -1.18 12.66
C GLU A 69 -3.89 -2.34 12.87
N PRO A 70 -4.71 -2.31 13.93
CA PRO A 70 -5.80 -3.26 14.12
C PRO A 70 -6.73 -3.30 12.90
N PRO A 71 -7.36 -4.46 12.62
CA PRO A 71 -8.30 -4.55 11.51
C PRO A 71 -9.45 -3.56 11.71
N SER A 72 -9.69 -2.71 10.72
CA SER A 72 -10.88 -1.86 10.69
C SER A 72 -12.04 -2.65 10.07
N SER A 73 -13.19 -2.65 10.72
CA SER A 73 -14.43 -3.24 10.21
C SER A 73 -15.05 -2.43 9.07
N ASP A 74 -14.70 -1.15 8.96
CA ASP A 74 -15.32 -0.24 8.01
C ASP A 74 -14.49 -0.11 6.71
N PRO A 75 -15.16 -0.11 5.53
CA PRO A 75 -14.50 0.25 4.29
C PRO A 75 -13.94 1.66 4.42
N PHE A 76 -12.64 1.82 4.14
CA PHE A 76 -12.02 3.14 4.18
C PHE A 76 -12.72 4.05 3.14
N PRO A 77 -13.37 5.14 3.57
CA PRO A 77 -14.09 6.01 2.64
C PRO A 77 -13.12 6.61 1.62
N GLU A 78 -13.53 6.64 0.35
CA GLU A 78 -12.75 7.25 -0.75
C GLU A 78 -12.39 8.72 -0.44
N VAL A 79 -13.32 9.43 0.21
CA VAL A 79 -13.12 10.80 0.66
C VAL A 79 -12.19 10.80 1.88
N GLY A 80 -11.03 11.43 1.74
CA GLY A 80 -10.08 11.64 2.85
C GLY A 80 -8.91 10.66 2.91
N LYS A 81 -8.82 9.66 2.02
CA LYS A 81 -7.66 8.73 1.96
C LYS A 81 -6.32 9.43 1.91
N LYS A 82 -6.19 10.45 1.05
CA LYS A 82 -4.97 11.25 0.92
C LYS A 82 -4.60 11.96 2.23
N LYS A 83 -5.59 12.52 2.92
CA LYS A 83 -5.38 13.17 4.22
C LYS A 83 -4.86 12.15 5.25
N ARG A 84 -5.50 10.99 5.37
CA ARG A 84 -5.05 9.91 6.26
C ARG A 84 -3.62 9.46 5.95
N LEU A 85 -3.28 9.30 4.68
CA LEU A 85 -1.93 8.92 4.26
C LEU A 85 -0.90 9.99 4.64
N LEU A 86 -1.24 11.27 4.51
CA LEU A 86 -0.38 12.35 4.97
C LEU A 86 -0.32 12.44 6.50
N ASP A 87 -1.39 12.09 7.22
CA ASP A 87 -1.34 12.00 8.69
C ASP A 87 -0.40 10.86 9.16
N LEU A 88 -0.33 9.75 8.41
CA LEU A 88 0.52 8.58 8.71
C LEU A 88 1.98 8.77 8.27
N PHE A 89 2.18 9.29 7.06
CA PHE A 89 3.48 9.32 6.38
C PHE A 89 4.01 10.75 6.16
N GLY A 90 3.30 11.79 6.61
CA GLY A 90 3.66 13.21 6.39
C GLY A 90 4.92 13.67 7.12
N ASN A 91 5.43 12.89 8.08
CA ASN A 91 6.70 13.15 8.77
C ASN A 91 7.87 12.32 8.20
N TRP A 92 7.67 11.63 7.07
CA TRP A 92 8.72 10.90 6.38
C TRP A 92 9.52 11.84 5.47
N CYS A 93 10.52 11.31 4.76
CA CYS A 93 11.28 12.11 3.81
C CYS A 93 10.39 12.71 2.70
N ASP A 94 10.86 13.83 2.13
CA ASP A 94 10.16 14.60 1.10
C ASP A 94 9.67 13.76 -0.07
N GLU A 95 10.40 12.69 -0.40
CA GLU A 95 10.06 11.79 -1.49
C GLU A 95 8.78 10.99 -1.23
N VAL A 96 8.62 10.44 -0.03
CA VAL A 96 7.40 9.72 0.36
C VAL A 96 6.21 10.67 0.36
N ILE A 97 6.42 11.89 0.89
CA ILE A 97 5.41 12.95 0.91
C ILE A 97 5.01 13.34 -0.51
N ALA A 98 5.98 13.51 -1.42
CA ALA A 98 5.75 13.86 -2.81
C ALA A 98 4.96 12.77 -3.55
N LEU A 99 5.32 11.49 -3.39
CA LEU A 99 4.62 10.37 -4.03
C LEU A 99 3.13 10.32 -3.63
N ILE A 100 2.83 10.50 -2.34
CA ILE A 100 1.45 10.55 -1.82
C ILE A 100 0.74 11.83 -2.32
N SER A 101 1.44 12.97 -2.30
CA SER A 101 0.87 14.27 -2.66
C SER A 101 0.56 14.39 -4.15
N GLU A 102 1.36 13.80 -5.02
CA GLU A 102 1.14 13.83 -6.48
C GLU A 102 0.10 12.80 -6.95
N THR A 103 -0.27 11.84 -6.08
CA THR A 103 -1.31 10.88 -6.40
C THR A 103 -2.70 11.53 -6.31
N THR A 104 -3.45 11.50 -7.42
CA THR A 104 -4.74 12.23 -7.54
C THR A 104 -5.98 11.33 -7.60
N LYS A 105 -5.92 10.18 -8.28
CA LYS A 105 -7.11 9.35 -8.57
C LYS A 105 -7.00 7.88 -8.17
N HIS A 106 -5.79 7.31 -8.20
CA HIS A 106 -5.60 5.87 -8.02
C HIS A 106 -5.06 5.58 -6.62
N MET A 107 -5.89 5.69 -5.58
CA MET A 107 -5.54 5.27 -4.21
C MET A 107 -6.48 4.16 -3.75
N ASN A 108 -5.93 2.96 -3.56
CA ASN A 108 -6.67 1.80 -3.09
C ASN A 108 -6.13 1.33 -1.74
N THR A 109 -7.01 0.78 -0.92
CA THR A 109 -6.67 0.22 0.39
C THR A 109 -7.01 -1.27 0.39
N GLU A 110 -6.09 -2.10 0.85
CA GLU A 110 -6.25 -3.55 0.95
C GLU A 110 -5.78 -4.00 2.33
N TYR A 111 -6.63 -4.76 3.04
CA TYR A 111 -6.26 -5.40 4.30
C TYR A 111 -5.48 -6.67 3.98
N LEU A 112 -4.21 -6.70 4.36
CA LEU A 112 -3.36 -7.85 4.07
C LEU A 112 -3.78 -9.04 4.92
N ARG A 113 -4.05 -10.16 4.27
CA ARG A 113 -4.39 -11.41 4.93
C ARG A 113 -3.27 -12.42 4.74
N LYS A 114 -2.98 -13.16 5.80
CA LYS A 114 -2.11 -14.33 5.78
C LYS A 114 -2.99 -15.57 5.54
N PRO A 115 -2.51 -16.52 4.72
CA PRO A 115 -3.17 -17.81 4.58
C PRO A 115 -3.32 -18.51 5.92
#